data_AF-A0A2S6R1K8-F1
#
_entry.id   AF-A0A2S6R1K8-F1
#
_cell.length_a   1.000
_cell.length_b   1.000
_cell.length_c   1.000
_cell.angle_alpha   90.00
_cell.angle_beta   90.00
_cell.angle_gamma   90.00
#
_symmetry.space_group_name_H-M   'P 1'
#
loop_
_entity.id
_entity.type
_entity.pdbx_description
1 polymer ?
#
loop_
_entity_poly.entity_id
_entity_poly.type
_entity_poly.pdbx_seq_one_letter_code
_entity_poly.pdbx_strand_id
1 'polypeptide(L)'
;MNSYTMTTGNFSVLAAKGYDAKRSFEFRYYGSSSTASMQNLVRPYFQIGTSSFYCANDLKVKASEGWVHLAVTVAPNTASKQTTMSIYKNGALHKSCTYPGLVVDNTEALQLGRTTTSGSSPYVGRLDEFALYTYALSANEVATLHTDGIATGVRN
;
A
#
# COMPACT_ATOMS: atom_id res chain seq x y z
N MET A 1 13.06 24.86 -7.22
CA MET A 1 12.10 23.75 -7.05
C MET A 1 11.53 23.43 -8.42
N ASN A 2 12.00 22.36 -9.07
CA ASN A 2 11.51 22.00 -10.40
C ASN A 2 10.12 21.37 -10.25
N SER A 3 9.10 22.10 -10.69
CA SER A 3 7.73 21.62 -10.80
C SER A 3 7.65 20.57 -11.90
N TYR A 4 7.64 19.30 -11.52
CA TYR A 4 7.25 18.22 -12.42
C TYR A 4 5.73 18.26 -12.60
N THR A 5 5.27 18.69 -13.77
CA THR A 5 3.85 18.62 -14.15
C THR A 5 3.53 17.17 -14.50
N MET A 6 3.06 16.39 -13.52
CA MET A 6 2.57 15.03 -13.76
C MET A 6 1.20 15.11 -14.47
N THR A 7 1.17 14.91 -15.79
CA THR A 7 -0.08 14.69 -16.52
C THR A 7 -0.69 13.34 -16.11
N THR A 8 -2.02 13.29 -16.07
CA THR A 8 -2.88 12.13 -15.83
C THR A 8 -2.22 10.79 -16.17
N GLY A 9 -1.86 10.00 -15.15
CA GLY A 9 -1.45 8.60 -15.36
C GLY A 9 -0.26 8.10 -14.52
N ASN A 10 0.58 8.99 -13.98
CA ASN A 10 1.76 8.56 -13.23
C ASN A 10 1.48 8.45 -11.72
N PHE A 11 1.82 7.29 -11.15
CA PHE A 11 1.85 7.06 -9.72
C PHE A 11 3.29 6.78 -9.28
N SER A 12 3.59 7.09 -8.03
CA SER A 12 4.76 6.55 -7.35
C SER A 12 4.37 5.32 -6.55
N VAL A 13 5.34 4.49 -6.23
CA VAL A 13 5.15 3.30 -5.39
C VAL A 13 5.92 3.47 -4.10
N LEU A 14 5.24 3.33 -2.96
CA LEU A 14 5.88 3.33 -1.65
C LEU A 14 6.54 1.96 -1.40
N ALA A 15 5.78 0.89 -1.64
CA ALA A 15 6.25 -0.49 -1.59
C ALA A 15 5.50 -1.35 -2.61
N ALA A 16 6.18 -2.33 -3.20
CA ALA A 16 5.59 -3.30 -4.12
C ALA A 16 6.21 -4.68 -3.97
N LYS A 17 5.40 -5.71 -4.18
CA LYS A 17 5.83 -7.11 -4.21
C LYS A 17 5.08 -7.84 -5.31
N GLY A 18 5.81 -8.61 -6.11
CA GLY A 18 5.19 -9.65 -6.90
C GLY A 18 4.70 -9.29 -8.28
N TYR A 19 5.09 -8.17 -8.89
CA TYR A 19 4.56 -7.74 -10.20
C TYR A 19 4.69 -8.82 -11.31
N ASP A 20 3.67 -9.69 -11.40
CA ASP A 20 3.46 -10.65 -12.47
C ASP A 20 1.99 -10.61 -12.93
N ALA A 21 1.67 -11.33 -14.01
CA ALA A 21 0.32 -11.31 -14.60
C ALA A 21 -0.76 -11.99 -13.74
N LYS A 22 -0.43 -12.50 -12.55
CA LYS A 22 -1.31 -13.33 -11.71
C LYS A 22 -1.41 -12.84 -10.26
N ARG A 23 -0.43 -12.09 -9.78
CA ARG A 23 -0.40 -11.60 -8.41
C ARG A 23 0.45 -10.34 -8.35
N SER A 24 0.09 -9.41 -7.49
CA SER A 24 0.94 -8.28 -7.12
C SER A 24 0.31 -7.57 -5.94
N PHE A 25 1.14 -6.94 -5.12
CA PHE A 25 0.74 -5.94 -4.15
C PHE A 25 1.54 -4.68 -4.43
N GLU A 26 0.87 -3.54 -4.56
CA GLU A 26 1.52 -2.25 -4.64
C GLU A 26 0.81 -1.26 -3.72
N PHE A 27 1.61 -0.44 -3.04
CA PHE A 27 1.10 0.72 -2.34
C PHE A 27 1.37 1.97 -3.17
N ARG A 28 0.35 2.39 -3.93
CA ARG A 28 0.47 3.46 -4.92
C ARG A 28 0.17 4.81 -4.29
N TYR A 29 0.99 5.80 -4.61
CA TYR A 29 0.81 7.19 -4.24
C TYR A 29 0.67 8.06 -5.50
N TYR A 30 -0.40 8.83 -5.54
CA TYR A 30 -0.73 9.76 -6.61
C TYR A 30 -0.54 11.18 -6.08
N GLY A 31 0.71 11.66 -6.05
CA GLY A 31 1.04 12.97 -5.47
C GLY A 31 0.44 14.16 -6.22
N SER A 32 0.48 14.12 -7.56
CA SER A 32 -0.11 15.13 -8.43
C SER A 32 -0.93 14.46 -9.54
N SER A 33 -2.15 14.95 -9.77
CA SER A 33 -3.04 14.48 -10.83
C SER A 33 -3.94 15.63 -11.28
N SER A 34 -4.23 15.70 -12.59
CA SER A 34 -5.25 16.62 -13.12
C SER A 34 -6.67 16.25 -12.67
N THR A 35 -6.88 15.00 -12.21
CA THR A 35 -8.14 14.57 -11.59
C THR A 35 -8.07 14.83 -10.09
N ALA A 36 -8.86 15.78 -9.58
CA ALA A 36 -8.87 16.17 -8.16
C ALA A 36 -9.09 14.98 -7.20
N SER A 37 -9.93 14.01 -7.58
CA SER A 37 -10.17 12.80 -6.79
C SER A 37 -8.92 11.91 -6.63
N MET A 38 -7.92 12.05 -7.50
CA MET A 38 -6.67 11.29 -7.46
C MET A 38 -5.51 12.07 -6.84
N GLN A 39 -5.63 13.38 -6.60
CA GLN A 39 -4.56 14.15 -5.98
C GLN A 39 -4.30 13.71 -4.55
N ASN A 40 -3.02 13.60 -4.18
CA ASN A 40 -2.56 13.14 -2.87
C ASN A 40 -3.18 11.80 -2.43
N LEU A 41 -3.61 10.96 -3.39
CA LEU A 41 -4.29 9.71 -3.08
C LEU A 41 -3.27 8.62 -2.81
N VAL A 42 -3.44 7.91 -1.71
CA VAL A 42 -2.76 6.65 -1.44
C VAL A 42 -3.78 5.54 -1.59
N ARG A 43 -3.47 4.49 -2.35
CA ARG A 43 -4.35 3.31 -2.42
C ARG A 43 -3.57 2.01 -2.63
N PRO A 44 -3.90 0.94 -1.89
CA PRO A 44 -3.44 -0.39 -2.19
C PRO A 44 -4.00 -0.86 -3.52
N TYR A 45 -3.13 -1.42 -4.34
CA TYR A 45 -3.43 -2.12 -5.58
C TYR A 45 -3.05 -3.58 -5.40
N PHE A 46 -3.96 -4.47 -5.77
CA PHE A 46 -3.70 -5.91 -5.77
C PHE A 46 -4.10 -6.51 -7.09
N GLN A 47 -3.31 -7.48 -7.51
CA GLN A 47 -3.70 -8.40 -8.55
C GLN A 47 -3.92 -9.77 -7.92
N ILE A 48 -5.08 -10.39 -8.21
CA ILE A 48 -5.40 -11.76 -7.82
C ILE A 48 -5.91 -12.48 -9.06
N GLY A 49 -5.14 -13.45 -9.54
CA GLY A 49 -5.32 -14.01 -10.88
C GLY A 49 -5.18 -12.92 -11.94
N THR A 50 -6.10 -12.90 -12.90
CA THR A 50 -6.12 -11.88 -13.97
C THR A 50 -6.85 -10.60 -13.57
N SER A 51 -7.36 -10.51 -12.35
CA SER A 51 -8.19 -9.39 -11.89
C SER A 51 -7.37 -8.41 -11.05
N SER A 52 -7.62 -7.13 -11.29
CA SER A 52 -7.01 -6.00 -10.56
C SER A 52 -8.01 -5.37 -9.60
N PHE A 53 -7.57 -5.08 -8.39
CA PHE A 53 -8.39 -4.57 -7.30
C PHE A 53 -7.72 -3.36 -6.65
N TYR A 54 -8.54 -2.37 -6.28
CA TYR A 54 -8.12 -1.21 -5.49
C TYR A 54 -8.97 -1.13 -4.24
N CYS A 55 -8.33 -0.95 -3.08
CA CYS A 55 -9.04 -0.64 -1.84
C CYS A 55 -8.89 0.84 -1.51
N ALA A 56 -9.99 1.48 -1.12
CA ALA A 56 -10.11 2.92 -0.91
C ALA A 56 -9.81 3.77 -2.17
N ASN A 57 -10.64 4.79 -2.39
CA ASN A 57 -10.45 5.78 -3.47
C ASN A 57 -10.36 7.22 -2.91
N ASP A 58 -10.23 7.34 -1.59
CA ASP A 58 -10.42 8.56 -0.83
C ASP A 58 -9.36 8.78 0.26
N LEU A 59 -8.42 7.85 0.45
CA LEU A 59 -7.34 8.01 1.41
C LEU A 59 -6.34 9.07 0.95
N LYS A 60 -6.41 10.26 1.55
CA LYS A 60 -5.52 11.37 1.23
C LYS A 60 -4.31 11.42 2.16
N VAL A 61 -3.13 11.64 1.60
CA VAL A 61 -1.87 11.91 2.31
C VAL A 61 -1.20 13.12 1.67
N LYS A 62 -1.25 14.26 2.37
CA LYS A 62 -0.70 15.53 1.91
C LYS A 62 0.63 15.82 2.60
N ALA A 63 1.53 16.51 1.91
CA ALA A 63 2.81 16.94 2.48
C ALA A 63 2.66 17.80 3.76
N SER A 64 1.55 18.55 3.88
CA SER A 64 1.25 19.37 5.06
C SER A 64 0.99 18.57 6.34
N GLU A 65 0.79 17.25 6.24
CA GLU A 65 0.50 16.39 7.40
C GLU A 65 1.77 15.91 8.13
N GLY A 66 2.96 16.14 7.55
CA GLY A 66 4.20 15.61 8.10
C GLY A 66 4.30 14.09 7.94
N TRP A 67 4.86 13.41 8.95
CA TRP A 67 4.95 11.95 8.96
C TRP A 67 3.56 11.33 9.12
N VAL A 68 3.23 10.39 8.23
CA VAL A 68 1.97 9.65 8.24
C VAL A 68 2.28 8.17 8.31
N HIS A 69 1.75 7.50 9.33
CA HIS A 69 1.82 6.04 9.41
C HIS A 69 0.75 5.43 8.52
N LEU A 70 1.16 4.50 7.66
CA LEU A 70 0.27 3.77 6.78
C LEU A 70 0.49 2.28 6.96
N ALA A 71 -0.60 1.53 7.12
CA ALA A 71 -0.56 0.07 7.18
C ALA A 71 -1.63 -0.54 6.30
N VAL A 72 -1.33 -1.71 5.73
CA VAL A 72 -2.27 -2.53 4.97
C VAL A 72 -2.19 -3.95 5.52
N THR A 73 -3.33 -4.51 5.91
CA THR A 73 -3.43 -5.90 6.32
C THR A 73 -4.19 -6.68 5.26
N VAL A 74 -3.80 -7.94 5.07
CA VAL A 74 -4.32 -8.83 4.03
C VAL A 74 -4.63 -10.17 4.65
N ALA A 75 -5.92 -10.49 4.77
CA ALA A 75 -6.43 -11.67 5.46
C ALA A 75 -7.18 -12.58 4.46
N PRO A 76 -6.50 -13.59 3.88
CA PRO A 76 -7.17 -14.60 3.06
C PRO A 76 -8.03 -15.53 3.92
N ASN A 77 -9.23 -15.84 3.46
CA ASN A 77 -10.13 -16.84 4.00
C ASN A 77 -10.26 -17.98 2.97
N THR A 78 -9.60 -19.11 3.25
CA THR A 78 -9.54 -20.27 2.35
C THR A 78 -10.88 -20.97 2.19
N ALA A 79 -11.73 -20.96 3.22
CA ALA A 79 -13.05 -21.59 3.17
C ALA A 79 -13.99 -20.84 2.22
N SER A 80 -14.03 -19.51 2.30
CA SER A 80 -14.87 -18.68 1.42
C SER A 80 -14.19 -18.26 0.12
N LYS A 81 -12.90 -18.58 -0.06
CA LYS A 81 -12.06 -18.17 -1.19
C LYS A 81 -12.11 -16.66 -1.43
N GLN A 82 -12.03 -15.89 -0.35
CA GLN A 82 -12.02 -14.43 -0.38
C GLN A 82 -10.83 -13.89 0.39
N THR A 83 -10.41 -12.69 0.04
CA THR A 83 -9.37 -11.95 0.77
C THR A 83 -9.96 -10.65 1.28
N THR A 84 -9.85 -10.43 2.59
CA THR A 84 -10.16 -9.14 3.21
C THR A 84 -8.91 -8.31 3.31
N MET A 85 -8.99 -7.06 2.85
CA MET A 85 -7.94 -6.08 2.98
C MET A 85 -8.40 -4.92 3.82
N SER A 86 -7.55 -4.47 4.73
CA SER A 86 -7.83 -3.30 5.56
C SER A 86 -6.68 -2.32 5.45
N ILE A 87 -7.00 -1.06 5.19
CA ILE A 87 -6.03 0.03 5.15
C ILE A 87 -6.22 0.95 6.34
N TYR A 88 -5.10 1.34 6.94
CA TYR A 88 -5.04 2.17 8.12
C TYR A 88 -4.20 3.41 7.87
N LYS A 89 -4.61 4.52 8.48
CA LYS A 89 -3.86 5.78 8.51
C LYS A 89 -3.74 6.23 9.95
N ASN A 90 -2.52 6.53 10.38
CA ASN A 90 -2.24 6.98 11.74
C ASN A 90 -2.86 6.05 12.81
N GLY A 91 -2.73 4.74 12.60
CA GLY A 91 -3.21 3.71 13.53
C GLY A 91 -4.71 3.38 13.43
N ALA A 92 -5.51 4.21 12.76
CA ALA A 92 -6.95 4.02 12.64
C ALA A 92 -7.34 3.35 11.31
N LEU A 93 -8.35 2.46 11.33
CA LEU A 93 -8.89 1.84 10.12
C LEU A 93 -9.54 2.93 9.24
N HIS A 94 -9.02 3.08 8.02
CA HIS A 94 -9.61 3.96 7.00
C HIS A 94 -10.67 3.24 6.17
N LYS A 95 -10.36 2.02 5.70
CA LYS A 95 -11.30 1.23 4.88
C LYS A 95 -10.99 -0.26 4.99
N SER A 96 -12.05 -1.07 4.93
CA SER A 96 -11.95 -2.51 4.68
C SER A 96 -12.67 -2.88 3.38
N CYS A 97 -12.07 -3.78 2.61
CA CYS A 97 -12.53 -4.24 1.30
C CYS A 97 -12.40 -5.76 1.22
N THR A 98 -13.36 -6.44 0.60
CA THR A 98 -13.30 -7.89 0.37
C THR A 98 -13.29 -8.17 -1.13
N TYR A 99 -12.38 -9.05 -1.56
CA TYR A 99 -12.24 -9.44 -2.95
C TYR A 99 -12.38 -10.95 -3.12
N PRO A 100 -12.91 -11.40 -4.28
CA PRO A 100 -12.91 -12.82 -4.61
C PRO A 100 -11.48 -13.30 -4.93
N GLY A 101 -11.14 -14.48 -4.43
CA GLY A 101 -9.84 -15.11 -4.61
C GLY A 101 -8.92 -15.03 -3.39
N LEU A 102 -7.85 -15.81 -3.47
CA LEU A 102 -6.81 -15.89 -2.45
C LEU A 102 -5.53 -15.25 -2.99
N VAL A 103 -4.83 -14.53 -2.12
CA VAL A 103 -3.45 -14.14 -2.40
C VAL A 103 -2.60 -15.40 -2.49
N VAL A 104 -1.73 -15.44 -3.50
CA VAL A 104 -0.82 -16.55 -3.76
C VAL A 104 0.62 -16.08 -3.65
N ASP A 105 1.50 -16.97 -3.19
CA ASP A 105 2.92 -16.70 -3.01
C ASP A 105 3.55 -16.19 -4.30
N ASN A 106 4.58 -15.36 -4.24
CA ASN A 106 5.36 -14.96 -5.42
C ASN A 106 6.83 -14.79 -5.07
N THR A 107 7.70 -15.03 -6.05
CA THR A 107 9.15 -15.05 -5.88
C THR A 107 9.83 -13.73 -6.23
N GLU A 108 9.10 -12.75 -6.77
CA GLU A 108 9.68 -11.45 -7.13
C GLU A 108 10.24 -10.72 -5.92
N ALA A 109 11.25 -9.88 -6.12
CA ALA A 109 11.80 -9.09 -5.03
C ALA A 109 10.76 -8.12 -4.44
N LEU A 110 10.85 -7.88 -3.13
CA LEU A 110 10.21 -6.71 -2.52
C LEU A 110 10.94 -5.46 -3.00
N GLN A 111 10.19 -4.45 -3.44
CA GLN A 111 10.71 -3.19 -3.92
C GLN A 111 10.13 -2.05 -3.07
N LEU A 112 10.99 -1.12 -2.67
CA LEU A 112 10.62 0.09 -1.95
C LEU A 112 10.90 1.30 -2.83
N GLY A 113 9.99 2.27 -2.82
CA GLY A 113 10.13 3.51 -3.59
C GLY A 113 10.07 3.35 -5.11
N ARG A 114 9.88 2.13 -5.64
CA ARG A 114 9.78 1.83 -7.08
C ARG A 114 9.07 0.51 -7.33
N THR A 115 8.64 0.29 -8.56
CA THR A 115 8.18 -1.01 -9.08
C THR A 115 8.73 -1.22 -10.50
N THR A 116 8.69 -2.46 -11.00
CA THR A 116 8.94 -2.76 -12.43
C THR A 116 7.70 -2.52 -13.30
N THR A 117 6.55 -2.19 -12.69
CA THR A 117 5.30 -1.83 -13.38
C THR A 117 5.48 -0.62 -14.28
N SER A 118 5.04 -0.73 -15.53
CA SER A 118 4.97 0.38 -16.48
C SER A 118 4.09 1.52 -15.94
N GLY A 119 4.48 2.77 -16.19
CA GLY A 119 3.73 3.95 -15.73
C GLY A 119 3.95 4.32 -14.27
N SER A 120 4.89 3.65 -13.60
CA SER A 120 5.36 4.06 -12.27
C SER A 120 6.54 5.02 -12.38
N SER A 121 6.61 5.97 -11.43
CA SER A 121 7.79 6.79 -11.18
C SER A 121 8.37 6.45 -9.81
N PRO A 122 9.68 6.59 -9.59
CA PRO A 122 10.25 6.49 -8.26
C PRO A 122 9.54 7.42 -7.28
N TYR A 123 9.32 6.96 -6.06
CA TYR A 123 8.85 7.82 -4.98
C TYR A 123 9.97 8.76 -4.55
N VAL A 124 9.70 10.06 -4.60
CA VAL A 124 10.63 11.11 -4.16
C VAL A 124 10.10 11.70 -2.86
N GLY A 125 10.45 11.06 -1.76
CA GLY A 125 10.03 11.44 -0.41
C GLY A 125 10.83 10.68 0.64
N ARG A 126 10.35 10.70 1.88
CA ARG A 126 10.97 9.97 3.00
C ARG A 126 10.10 8.78 3.36
N LEU A 127 10.74 7.63 3.57
CA LEU A 127 10.16 6.43 4.12
C LEU A 127 11.01 6.06 5.34
N ASP A 128 10.36 5.66 6.41
CA ASP A 128 11.01 5.22 7.65
C ASP A 128 10.18 4.09 8.27
N GLU A 129 10.82 3.29 9.11
CA GLU A 129 10.17 2.21 9.87
C GLU A 129 9.34 1.27 8.98
N PHE A 130 9.96 0.76 7.90
CA PHE A 130 9.29 -0.22 7.04
C PHE A 130 9.30 -1.61 7.67
N ALA A 131 8.11 -2.20 7.84
CA ALA A 131 7.94 -3.59 8.25
C ALA A 131 7.02 -4.37 7.30
N LEU A 132 7.28 -5.68 7.22
CA LEU A 132 6.42 -6.65 6.57
C LEU A 132 6.20 -7.83 7.51
N TYR A 133 4.94 -8.20 7.72
CA TYR A 133 4.53 -9.29 8.59
C TYR A 133 4.00 -10.45 7.75
N THR A 134 4.18 -11.68 8.24
CA THR A 134 3.66 -12.91 7.61
C THR A 134 2.20 -13.19 7.97
N TYR A 135 1.56 -12.31 8.74
CA TYR A 135 0.18 -12.43 9.19
C TYR A 135 -0.52 -11.06 9.14
N ALA A 136 -1.85 -11.08 9.09
CA ALA A 136 -2.65 -9.87 9.15
C ALA A 136 -2.65 -9.36 10.60
N LEU A 137 -2.06 -8.18 10.82
CA LEU A 137 -2.15 -7.49 12.10
C LEU A 137 -3.62 -7.16 12.44
N SER A 138 -3.95 -7.24 13.72
CA SER A 138 -5.18 -6.70 14.28
C SER A 138 -5.17 -5.16 14.27
N ALA A 139 -6.36 -4.55 14.38
CA ALA A 139 -6.45 -3.09 14.48
C ALA A 139 -5.68 -2.53 15.69
N ASN A 140 -5.63 -3.26 16.81
CA ASN A 140 -4.89 -2.86 18.01
C ASN A 140 -3.38 -2.90 17.77
N GLU A 141 -2.86 -3.96 17.14
CA GLU A 141 -1.43 -4.02 16.80
C GLU A 141 -1.02 -2.88 15.86
N VAL A 142 -1.86 -2.53 14.88
CA VAL A 142 -1.61 -1.39 13.98
C VAL A 142 -1.61 -0.05 14.74
N ALA A 143 -2.52 0.12 15.71
CA ALA A 143 -2.57 1.32 16.54
C ALA A 143 -1.35 1.43 17.48
N THR A 144 -0.89 0.30 18.03
CA THR A 144 0.35 0.23 18.81
C THR A 144 1.55 0.60 17.96
N LEU A 145 1.72 0.01 16.76
CA LEU A 145 2.84 0.34 15.86
C LEU A 145 2.86 1.82 15.45
N HIS A 146 1.69 2.45 15.29
CA HIS A 146 1.61 3.88 15.03
C HIS A 146 2.14 4.73 16.19
N THR A 147 1.84 4.33 17.43
CA THR A 147 2.13 5.12 18.63
C THR A 147 3.55 4.89 19.13
N ASP A 148 3.98 3.63 19.10
CA ASP A 148 5.21 3.16 19.75
C ASP A 148 6.34 2.91 18.74
N GLY A 149 6.04 2.90 17.44
CA GLY A 149 6.96 2.50 16.37
C GLY A 149 7.13 0.99 16.26
N ILE A 150 8.00 0.54 15.35
CA ILE A 150 8.40 -0.87 15.29
C ILE A 150 9.38 -1.12 16.42
N ALA A 151 9.16 -2.18 17.19
CA ALA A 151 10.10 -2.59 18.23
C ALA A 151 11.49 -2.84 17.62
N THR A 152 12.48 -2.07 18.06
CA THR A 152 13.87 -2.11 17.56
C THR A 152 14.73 -3.23 18.16
N GLY A 153 14.11 -4.23 18.79
CA GLY A 153 14.80 -5.35 19.41
C GLY A 153 15.23 -6.40 18.39
N VAL A 154 16.54 -6.67 18.31
CA VAL A 154 17.07 -7.88 17.65
C VAL A 154 16.35 -9.07 18.26
N ARG A 155 15.58 -9.80 17.44
CA ARG A 155 15.08 -11.12 17.81
C ARG A 155 16.29 -12.06 17.86
N ASN A 156 16.83 -12.27 19.06
CA ASN A 156 17.79 -13.35 19.34
C ASN A 156 17.10 -14.71 19.22
#